data_AF-A0AA37NR92-F1
#
_entry.id   AF-A0AA37NR92-F1
#
_cell.length_a   1.000
_cell.length_b   1.000
_cell.length_c   1.000
_cell.angle_alpha   90.00
_cell.angle_beta   90.00
_cell.angle_gamma   90.00
#
_symmetry.space_group_name_H-M   'P 1'
#
loop_
_entity.id
_entity.type
_entity.pdbx_description
1 polymer ?
#
loop_
_entity_poly.entity_id
_entity_poly.type
_entity_poly.pdbx_seq_one_letter_code
_entity_poly.pdbx_strand_id
1 'polypeptide(L)'
;MADNNRPTFKKASLVLALACIIFATVSTILYKNHQIGLIGYSTPFIIGTVVTILTCAALQRMFCSLFVKNYLSFGCKVSPKTEAVALGINIDKPHELPQTDNVDSAVSVVTQRASYLEKYEVRMEELEHAKKERRAAIVSAIHDYTTYIMAEFFTKKELETLHENIDALAYGQPELYKPIRSKEDNPIKSPALRHFAWNIGERLDIPLIDRAKFIKEIFPHELGNATIEYLSKNLRDSVTSKIKIDVPENGDYRFDCMKNFADKKISSC
;
A
#
# COMPACT_ATOMS: atom_id res chain seq x y z
N MET A 1 2.50 4.22 28.58
CA MET A 1 1.55 5.25 28.13
C MET A 1 0.44 4.51 27.39
N ALA A 2 -0.58 4.08 28.13
CA ALA A 2 -1.59 3.17 27.63
C ALA A 2 -2.99 3.75 27.87
N ASP A 3 -3.82 3.52 26.86
CA ASP A 3 -5.27 3.44 26.94
C ASP A 3 -6.07 4.75 26.85
N ASN A 4 -6.29 5.19 25.60
CA ASN A 4 -7.36 6.13 25.24
C ASN A 4 -8.57 5.42 24.57
N ASN A 5 -8.64 4.08 24.63
CA ASN A 5 -9.69 3.28 23.99
C ASN A 5 -10.76 2.77 24.97
N ARG A 6 -10.55 2.97 26.28
CA ARG A 6 -11.48 2.59 27.34
C ARG A 6 -12.91 3.17 27.28
N PRO A 7 -13.21 4.37 26.71
CA PRO A 7 -14.56 4.93 26.80
C PRO A 7 -15.54 4.37 25.75
N THR A 8 -15.08 3.76 24.65
CA THR A 8 -15.95 3.22 23.58
C THR A 8 -16.44 1.80 23.90
N PHE A 9 -15.59 0.95 24.48
CA PHE A 9 -15.95 -0.42 24.89
C PHE A 9 -17.07 -0.46 25.94
N LYS A 10 -17.08 0.48 26.89
CA LYS A 10 -18.14 0.57 27.90
C LYS A 10 -19.50 0.94 27.31
N LYS A 11 -19.53 1.78 26.26
CA LYS A 11 -20.77 2.17 25.57
C LYS A 11 -21.34 1.01 24.74
N ALA A 12 -20.49 0.28 24.04
CA ALA A 12 -20.91 -0.90 23.27
C ALA A 12 -21.45 -2.02 24.17
N SER A 13 -20.80 -2.28 25.31
CA SER A 13 -21.26 -3.27 26.29
C SER A 13 -22.60 -2.89 26.92
N LEU A 14 -22.84 -1.59 27.16
CA LEU A 14 -24.12 -1.10 27.70
C LEU A 14 -25.25 -1.25 26.69
N VAL A 15 -25.00 -0.92 25.42
CA VAL A 15 -25.98 -1.08 24.33
C VAL A 15 -26.35 -2.56 24.16
N LEU A 16 -25.36 -3.46 24.21
CA LEU A 16 -25.61 -4.89 24.12
C LEU A 16 -26.44 -5.42 25.31
N ALA A 17 -26.13 -4.98 26.53
CA ALA A 17 -26.89 -5.36 27.72
C ALA A 17 -28.34 -4.89 27.65
N LEU A 18 -28.58 -3.64 27.21
CA LEU A 18 -29.92 -3.10 27.01
C LEU A 18 -30.70 -3.86 25.93
N ALA A 19 -30.05 -4.20 24.81
CA ALA A 19 -30.66 -5.01 23.76
C ALA A 19 -31.05 -6.41 24.24
N CYS A 20 -30.20 -7.06 25.05
CA CYS A 20 -30.51 -8.37 25.66
C CYS A 20 -31.72 -8.29 26.60
N ILE A 21 -31.82 -7.22 27.41
CA ILE A 21 -32.95 -7.02 28.33
C ILE A 21 -34.24 -6.79 27.54
N ILE A 22 -34.22 -5.92 26.53
CA ILE A 22 -35.39 -5.66 25.66
C ILE A 22 -35.82 -6.95 24.97
N PHE A 23 -34.88 -7.71 24.39
CA PHE A 23 -35.18 -8.99 23.76
C PHE A 23 -35.83 -9.98 24.73
N ALA A 24 -35.31 -10.11 25.96
CA ALA A 24 -35.88 -11.01 26.97
C ALA A 24 -37.30 -10.60 27.40
N THR A 25 -37.54 -9.30 27.58
CA THR A 25 -38.90 -8.80 27.93
C THR A 25 -39.90 -9.03 26.80
N VAL A 26 -39.54 -8.73 25.55
CA VAL A 26 -40.39 -8.96 24.37
C VAL A 26 -40.66 -10.45 24.19
N SER A 27 -39.64 -11.30 24.37
CA SER A 27 -39.77 -12.76 24.34
C SER A 27 -40.78 -13.27 25.37
N THR A 28 -40.71 -12.75 26.58
CA THR A 28 -41.58 -13.15 27.69
C THR A 28 -43.03 -12.70 27.47
N ILE A 29 -43.24 -11.49 26.95
CA ILE A 29 -44.56 -10.95 26.63
C ILE A 29 -45.22 -11.75 25.50
N LEU A 30 -44.48 -12.02 24.42
CA LEU A 30 -44.98 -12.80 23.28
C LEU A 30 -45.31 -14.25 23.67
N TYR A 31 -44.48 -14.86 24.52
CA TYR A 31 -44.72 -16.21 25.03
C TYR A 31 -45.99 -16.27 25.89
N LYS A 32 -46.19 -15.30 26.79
CA LYS A 32 -47.34 -15.28 27.71
C LYS A 32 -48.65 -14.91 27.02
N ASN A 33 -48.62 -13.98 26.05
CA ASN A 33 -49.83 -13.48 25.41
C ASN A 33 -50.26 -14.28 24.18
N HIS A 34 -49.34 -14.93 23.45
CA HIS A 34 -49.65 -15.55 22.15
C HIS A 34 -49.23 -17.03 22.06
N GLN A 35 -48.68 -17.63 23.12
CA GLN A 35 -48.11 -19.01 23.12
C GLN A 35 -47.07 -19.27 22.01
N ILE A 36 -46.49 -18.22 21.42
CA ILE A 36 -45.46 -18.35 20.40
C ILE A 36 -44.12 -18.58 21.11
N GLY A 37 -43.58 -19.79 21.01
CA GLY A 37 -42.26 -20.13 21.51
C GLY A 37 -41.17 -19.41 20.70
N LEU A 38 -40.75 -18.22 21.15
CA LEU A 38 -39.75 -17.41 20.44
C LEU A 38 -38.44 -18.17 20.20
N ILE A 39 -38.12 -19.17 21.04
CA ILE A 39 -36.97 -20.08 20.89
C ILE A 39 -36.95 -20.78 19.52
N GLY A 40 -38.10 -21.16 18.97
CA GLY A 40 -38.20 -21.80 17.65
C GLY A 40 -37.95 -20.84 16.49
N TYR A 41 -38.24 -19.54 16.67
CA TYR A 41 -38.12 -18.51 15.64
C TYR A 41 -36.78 -17.75 15.72
N SER A 42 -36.23 -17.56 16.92
CA SER A 42 -34.96 -16.87 17.15
C SER A 42 -33.76 -17.72 16.71
N THR A 43 -33.85 -19.04 16.84
CA THR A 43 -32.77 -19.96 16.47
C THR A 43 -32.40 -19.89 14.98
N PRO A 44 -33.32 -19.98 14.01
CA PRO A 44 -32.96 -19.83 12.60
C PRO A 44 -32.48 -18.41 12.27
N PHE A 45 -32.99 -17.39 12.95
CA PHE A 45 -32.53 -16.00 12.78
C PHE A 45 -31.07 -15.82 13.24
N ILE A 46 -30.71 -16.33 14.43
CA ILE A 46 -29.35 -16.29 14.95
C ILE A 46 -28.40 -17.07 14.04
N ILE A 47 -28.77 -18.28 13.62
CA ILE A 47 -27.97 -19.08 12.68
C ILE A 47 -27.79 -18.34 11.36
N GLY A 48 -28.85 -17.73 10.82
CA GLY A 48 -28.80 -16.92 9.61
C GLY A 48 -27.84 -15.73 9.74
N THR A 49 -27.86 -15.02 10.87
CA THR A 49 -26.93 -13.90 11.10
C THR A 49 -25.47 -14.36 11.20
N VAL A 50 -25.20 -15.47 11.90
CA VAL A 50 -23.84 -16.04 12.02
C VAL A 50 -23.32 -16.50 10.66
N VAL A 51 -24.14 -17.22 9.88
CA VAL A 51 -23.79 -17.65 8.52
C VAL A 51 -23.54 -16.44 7.61
N THR A 52 -24.36 -15.39 7.70
CA THR A 52 -24.17 -14.17 6.91
C THR A 52 -22.88 -13.45 7.27
N ILE A 53 -22.54 -13.35 8.56
CA ILE A 53 -21.27 -12.75 9.02
C ILE A 53 -20.07 -13.58 8.54
N LEU A 54 -20.12 -14.90 8.68
CA LEU A 54 -19.06 -15.80 8.20
C LEU A 54 -18.90 -15.72 6.68
N THR A 55 -20.01 -15.69 5.94
CA THR A 55 -20.00 -15.56 4.47
C THR A 55 -19.48 -14.19 4.06
N CYS A 56 -19.87 -13.12 4.74
CA CYS A 56 -19.38 -11.77 4.49
C CYS A 56 -17.87 -11.66 4.79
N ALA A 57 -17.40 -12.25 5.88
CA ALA A 57 -15.97 -12.30 6.22
C ALA A 57 -15.17 -13.14 5.20
N ALA A 58 -15.73 -14.27 4.74
CA ALA A 58 -15.14 -15.10 3.69
C ALA A 58 -15.09 -14.34 2.36
N LEU A 59 -16.19 -13.70 1.95
CA LEU A 59 -16.23 -12.84 0.77
C LEU A 59 -15.25 -11.68 0.90
N GLN A 60 -15.17 -11.00 2.04
CA GLN A 60 -14.20 -9.93 2.28
C GLN A 60 -12.76 -10.46 2.18
N ARG A 61 -12.47 -11.67 2.68
CA ARG A 61 -11.15 -12.31 2.52
C ARG A 61 -10.85 -12.69 1.06
N MET A 62 -11.85 -13.17 0.32
CA MET A 62 -11.72 -13.54 -1.08
C MET A 62 -11.60 -12.31 -1.99
N PHE A 63 -12.42 -11.28 -1.76
CA PHE A 63 -12.37 -10.00 -2.45
C PHE A 63 -11.11 -9.22 -2.08
N CYS A 64 -10.68 -9.13 -0.83
CA CYS A 64 -9.38 -8.53 -0.50
C CYS A 64 -8.23 -9.29 -1.16
N SER A 65 -8.27 -10.62 -1.22
CA SER A 65 -7.26 -11.42 -1.95
C SER A 65 -7.29 -11.19 -3.47
N LEU A 66 -8.49 -11.10 -4.07
CA LEU A 66 -8.69 -10.83 -5.50
C LEU A 66 -8.35 -9.39 -5.88
N PHE A 67 -8.74 -8.40 -5.08
CA PHE A 67 -8.42 -6.99 -5.29
C PHE A 67 -6.94 -6.74 -5.06
N VAL A 68 -6.28 -7.36 -4.07
CA VAL A 68 -4.82 -7.27 -3.91
C VAL A 68 -4.08 -7.94 -5.09
N LYS A 69 -4.66 -8.96 -5.73
CA LYS A 69 -4.08 -9.59 -6.94
C LYS A 69 -4.37 -8.82 -8.24
N ASN A 70 -5.48 -8.09 -8.35
CA ASN A 70 -5.91 -7.45 -9.61
C ASN A 70 -5.93 -5.91 -9.63
N TYR A 71 -5.71 -5.19 -8.53
CA TYR A 71 -5.62 -3.71 -8.57
C TYR A 71 -4.28 -3.15 -9.08
N LEU A 72 -3.30 -4.01 -9.37
CA LEU A 72 -2.09 -3.62 -10.11
C LEU A 72 -2.24 -3.81 -11.64
N SER A 73 -3.42 -4.15 -12.18
CA SER A 73 -3.58 -4.30 -13.64
C SER A 73 -4.81 -3.66 -14.31
N PHE A 74 -5.63 -2.89 -13.58
CA PHE A 74 -6.73 -2.13 -14.20
C PHE A 74 -6.45 -0.63 -14.23
N GLY A 75 -5.51 -0.24 -15.10
CA GLY A 75 -5.19 1.17 -15.31
C GLY A 75 -4.06 1.46 -16.30
N CYS A 76 -3.83 0.61 -17.31
CA CYS A 76 -3.21 0.97 -18.60
C CYS A 76 -2.95 -0.30 -19.41
N LYS A 77 -3.92 -0.70 -20.23
CA LYS A 77 -3.61 -1.42 -21.47
C LYS A 77 -4.33 -0.73 -22.62
N VAL A 78 -3.75 0.37 -23.08
CA VAL A 78 -3.80 0.70 -24.50
C VAL A 78 -2.34 0.76 -24.94
N SER A 79 -1.93 -0.29 -25.65
CA SER A 79 -0.65 -0.36 -26.35
C SER A 79 -0.73 0.55 -27.58
N PRO A 80 0.19 1.50 -27.78
CA PRO A 80 0.36 2.18 -29.05
C PRO A 80 1.56 1.61 -29.81
N LYS A 81 1.35 1.22 -31.07
CA LYS A 81 2.20 1.48 -32.25
C LYS A 81 1.65 0.66 -33.44
N THR A 82 1.07 1.32 -34.46
CA THR A 82 1.75 1.83 -35.69
C THR A 82 1.51 0.79 -36.81
N GLU A 83 0.97 1.07 -38.00
CA GLU A 83 1.16 2.13 -39.01
C GLU A 83 -0.04 1.98 -39.99
N ALA A 84 -0.81 3.01 -40.33
CA ALA A 84 -0.62 3.95 -41.44
C ALA A 84 -1.52 3.67 -42.67
N VAL A 85 -1.98 4.77 -43.26
CA VAL A 85 -2.49 4.95 -44.63
C VAL A 85 -3.94 4.52 -44.90
N ALA A 86 -4.86 5.49 -44.92
CA ALA A 86 -5.50 5.91 -46.18
C ALA A 86 -6.45 7.09 -45.94
N LEU A 87 -5.98 8.25 -46.40
CA LEU A 87 -6.78 9.40 -46.80
C LEU A 87 -7.89 8.96 -47.78
N GLY A 88 -9.12 9.43 -47.58
CA GLY A 88 -10.23 9.11 -48.48
C GLY A 88 -11.49 9.88 -48.18
N ILE A 89 -11.44 11.20 -48.36
CA ILE A 89 -12.62 12.04 -48.56
C ILE A 89 -13.39 11.50 -49.76
N ASN A 90 -14.69 11.23 -49.63
CA ASN A 90 -15.64 11.54 -50.70
C ASN A 90 -17.07 11.72 -50.19
N ILE A 91 -17.64 12.80 -50.71
CA ILE A 91 -18.98 13.36 -50.52
C ILE A 91 -19.94 12.60 -51.43
N ASP A 92 -21.14 12.24 -50.95
CA ASP A 92 -22.37 12.55 -51.68
C ASP A 92 -23.63 12.61 -50.79
N LYS A 93 -24.53 13.53 -51.16
CA LYS A 93 -25.66 14.18 -50.44
C LYS A 93 -26.98 13.34 -50.39
N PRO A 94 -28.16 13.92 -50.09
CA PRO A 94 -28.66 14.55 -48.86
C PRO A 94 -30.07 14.01 -48.46
N HIS A 95 -30.54 14.24 -47.22
CA HIS A 95 -31.99 14.47 -47.02
C HIS A 95 -32.27 15.32 -45.77
N GLU A 96 -32.80 16.51 -46.06
CA GLU A 96 -33.77 17.33 -45.32
C GLU A 96 -33.61 17.54 -43.79
N LEU A 97 -33.17 18.76 -43.46
CA LEU A 97 -33.44 19.44 -42.20
C LEU A 97 -34.94 19.75 -42.05
N PRO A 98 -35.40 19.91 -40.79
CA PRO A 98 -35.81 21.26 -40.40
C PRO A 98 -34.80 21.87 -39.44
N GLN A 99 -34.38 23.08 -39.77
CA GLN A 99 -33.52 23.95 -38.96
C GLN A 99 -34.09 24.11 -37.56
N THR A 100 -33.25 23.84 -36.57
CA THR A 100 -33.25 24.58 -35.30
C THR A 100 -31.79 24.91 -34.98
N ASP A 101 -31.52 26.21 -35.00
CA ASP A 101 -30.26 26.93 -34.82
C ASP A 101 -29.41 26.40 -33.65
N ASN A 102 -28.47 25.48 -33.87
CA ASN A 102 -27.56 25.00 -32.80
C ASN A 102 -26.15 24.58 -33.27
N VAL A 103 -25.71 24.92 -34.48
CA VAL A 103 -24.40 24.47 -35.00
C VAL A 103 -23.24 25.17 -34.26
N ASP A 104 -23.35 26.47 -33.98
CA ASP A 104 -22.35 27.19 -33.16
C ASP A 104 -22.31 26.71 -31.71
N SER A 105 -23.46 26.30 -31.16
CA SER A 105 -23.55 25.76 -29.80
C SER A 105 -22.90 24.37 -29.70
N ALA A 106 -23.13 23.50 -30.68
CA ALA A 106 -22.51 22.16 -30.72
C ALA A 106 -20.98 22.23 -30.91
N VAL A 107 -20.50 23.10 -31.79
CA VAL A 107 -19.05 23.32 -31.99
C VAL A 107 -18.41 23.94 -30.75
N SER A 108 -19.05 24.95 -30.14
CA SER A 108 -18.59 25.57 -28.89
C SER A 108 -18.51 24.57 -27.73
N VAL A 109 -19.51 23.70 -27.57
CA VAL A 109 -19.53 22.65 -26.52
C VAL A 109 -18.45 21.59 -26.77
N VAL A 110 -18.20 21.20 -28.03
CA VAL A 110 -17.13 20.25 -28.38
C VAL A 110 -15.75 20.87 -28.13
N THR A 111 -15.52 22.13 -28.52
CA THR A 111 -14.28 22.87 -28.26
C THR A 111 -14.05 23.07 -26.76
N GLN A 112 -15.08 23.40 -25.99
CA GLN A 112 -15.00 23.54 -24.54
C GLN A 112 -14.68 22.20 -23.86
N ARG A 113 -15.30 21.10 -24.31
CA ARG A 113 -15.04 19.76 -23.80
C ARG A 113 -13.61 19.31 -24.09
N ALA A 114 -13.09 19.57 -25.28
CA ALA A 114 -11.69 19.31 -25.63
C ALA A 114 -10.74 20.11 -24.74
N SER A 115 -11.01 21.42 -24.53
CA SER A 115 -10.18 22.27 -23.66
C SER A 115 -10.19 21.85 -22.18
N TYR A 116 -11.31 21.28 -21.68
CA TYR A 116 -11.41 20.76 -20.32
C TYR A 116 -10.65 19.45 -20.16
N LEU A 117 -10.74 18.56 -21.15
CA LEU A 117 -10.03 17.28 -21.14
C LEU A 117 -8.51 17.48 -21.25
N GLU A 118 -8.05 18.40 -22.10
CA GLU A 118 -6.63 18.79 -22.20
C GLU A 118 -6.11 19.28 -20.85
N LYS A 119 -6.85 20.14 -20.13
CA LYS A 119 -6.49 20.58 -18.76
C LYS A 119 -6.44 19.42 -17.76
N TYR A 120 -7.27 18.41 -17.92
CA TYR A 120 -7.24 17.20 -17.08
C TYR A 120 -6.01 16.34 -17.39
N GLU A 121 -5.70 16.13 -18.68
CA GLU A 121 -4.53 15.37 -19.13
C GLU A 121 -3.23 16.01 -18.65
N VAL A 122 -3.06 17.32 -18.83
CA VAL A 122 -1.89 18.06 -18.33
C VAL A 122 -1.72 17.91 -16.81
N ARG A 123 -2.82 18.04 -16.04
CA ARG A 123 -2.76 17.86 -14.57
C ARG A 123 -2.37 16.43 -14.18
N MET A 124 -2.86 15.43 -14.92
CA MET A 124 -2.51 14.03 -14.68
C MET A 124 -1.02 13.79 -14.95
N GLU A 125 -0.48 14.35 -16.02
CA GLU A 125 0.95 14.27 -16.35
C GLU A 125 1.82 14.96 -15.30
N GLU A 126 1.46 16.16 -14.85
CA GLU A 126 2.14 16.89 -13.77
C GLU A 126 2.17 16.07 -12.47
N LEU A 127 1.04 15.43 -12.12
CA LEU A 127 0.93 14.60 -10.93
C LEU A 127 1.78 13.32 -11.04
N GLU A 128 1.81 12.67 -12.20
CA GLU A 128 2.67 11.52 -12.46
C GLU A 128 4.16 11.90 -12.45
N HIS A 129 4.52 13.06 -13.00
CA HIS A 129 5.87 13.60 -12.93
C HIS A 129 6.30 13.86 -11.49
N ALA A 130 5.48 14.57 -10.72
CA ALA A 130 5.74 14.86 -9.31
C ALA A 130 5.87 13.58 -8.46
N LYS A 131 5.06 12.54 -8.74
CA LYS A 131 5.21 11.23 -8.11
C LYS A 131 6.56 10.58 -8.44
N LYS A 132 6.99 10.61 -9.70
CA LYS A 132 8.28 10.05 -10.14
C LYS A 132 9.44 10.78 -9.50
N GLU A 133 9.43 12.11 -9.49
CA GLU A 133 10.45 12.94 -8.82
C GLU A 133 10.50 12.65 -7.32
N ARG A 134 9.34 12.57 -6.66
CA ARG A 134 9.26 12.21 -5.25
C ARG A 134 9.81 10.82 -5.00
N ARG A 135 9.49 9.83 -5.84
CA ARG A 135 10.01 8.46 -5.74
C ARG A 135 11.53 8.46 -5.90
N ALA A 136 12.07 9.16 -6.89
CA ALA A 136 13.51 9.27 -7.12
C ALA A 136 14.24 9.91 -5.93
N ALA A 137 13.66 10.97 -5.33
CA ALA A 137 14.22 11.60 -4.13
C ALA A 137 14.22 10.65 -2.91
N ILE A 138 13.16 9.88 -2.72
CA ILE A 138 13.09 8.85 -1.66
C ILE A 138 14.18 7.78 -1.88
N VAL A 139 14.29 7.26 -3.10
CA VAL A 139 15.28 6.24 -3.45
C VAL A 139 16.70 6.78 -3.19
N SER A 140 17.00 7.99 -3.66
CA SER A 140 18.29 8.65 -3.41
C SER A 140 18.61 8.74 -1.91
N ALA A 141 17.67 9.17 -1.07
CA ALA A 141 17.87 9.24 0.37
C ALA A 141 18.11 7.86 1.01
N ILE A 142 17.48 6.81 0.48
CA ILE A 142 17.70 5.41 0.90
C ILE A 142 19.11 4.95 0.51
N HIS A 143 19.62 5.30 -0.68
CA HIS A 143 21.00 5.00 -1.05
C HIS A 143 21.98 5.66 -0.07
N ASP A 144 21.83 6.95 0.21
CA ASP A 144 22.73 7.64 1.15
C ASP A 144 22.73 7.00 2.54
N TYR A 145 21.54 6.72 3.07
CA TYR A 145 21.36 6.00 4.34
C TYR A 145 22.00 4.62 4.33
N THR A 146 21.81 3.87 3.24
CA THR A 146 22.36 2.53 3.07
C THR A 146 23.88 2.58 3.08
N THR A 147 24.50 3.48 2.30
CA THR A 147 25.96 3.65 2.32
C THR A 147 26.45 3.98 3.73
N TYR A 148 25.78 4.92 4.41
CA TYR A 148 26.18 5.38 5.73
C TYR A 148 26.19 4.25 6.79
N ILE A 149 25.13 3.43 6.86
CA ILE A 149 25.01 2.41 7.90
C ILE A 149 25.63 1.06 7.48
N MET A 150 25.66 0.75 6.19
CA MET A 150 26.01 -0.60 5.72
C MET A 150 27.50 -0.74 5.40
N ALA A 151 28.21 0.35 5.11
CA ALA A 151 29.61 0.28 4.67
C ALA A 151 30.55 -0.47 5.62
N GLU A 152 30.28 -0.49 6.94
CA GLU A 152 31.10 -1.24 7.89
C GLU A 152 30.99 -2.77 7.71
N PHE A 153 29.86 -3.28 7.18
CA PHE A 153 29.57 -4.71 7.06
C PHE A 153 29.91 -5.30 5.69
N PHE A 154 30.13 -4.46 4.67
CA PHE A 154 30.25 -4.91 3.28
C PHE A 154 31.52 -4.40 2.61
N THR A 155 31.99 -5.16 1.63
CA THR A 155 32.95 -4.66 0.64
C THR A 155 32.27 -3.68 -0.32
N LYS A 156 33.05 -2.91 -1.06
CA LYS A 156 32.50 -1.99 -2.07
C LYS A 156 31.59 -2.71 -3.07
N LYS A 157 32.00 -3.89 -3.53
CA LYS A 157 31.24 -4.71 -4.50
C LYS A 157 29.90 -5.19 -3.95
N GLU A 158 29.88 -5.66 -2.69
CA GLU A 158 28.63 -6.09 -2.04
C GLU A 158 27.71 -4.90 -1.77
N LEU A 159 28.27 -3.73 -1.43
CA LEU A 159 27.50 -2.51 -1.26
C LEU A 159 26.90 -2.01 -2.59
N GLU A 160 27.64 -2.08 -3.69
CA GLU A 160 27.12 -1.82 -5.04
C GLU A 160 25.94 -2.74 -5.38
N THR A 161 26.08 -4.05 -5.12
CA THR A 161 24.99 -5.01 -5.30
C THR A 161 23.79 -4.72 -4.41
N LEU A 162 24.01 -4.29 -3.16
CA LEU A 162 22.94 -3.88 -2.26
C LEU A 162 22.16 -2.67 -2.80
N HIS A 163 22.84 -1.71 -3.42
CA HIS A 163 22.19 -0.59 -4.08
C HIS A 163 21.34 -1.04 -5.27
N GLU A 164 21.85 -1.94 -6.12
CA GLU A 164 21.06 -2.52 -7.22
C GLU A 164 19.80 -3.25 -6.72
N ASN A 165 19.91 -3.99 -5.61
CA ASN A 165 18.78 -4.64 -4.97
C ASN A 165 17.73 -3.65 -4.45
N ILE A 166 18.17 -2.50 -3.94
CA ILE A 166 17.27 -1.42 -3.47
C ILE A 166 16.54 -0.78 -4.65
N ASP A 167 17.22 -0.55 -5.77
CA ASP A 167 16.57 -0.07 -7.00
C ASP A 167 15.51 -1.07 -7.46
N ALA A 168 15.86 -2.35 -7.54
CA ALA A 168 14.92 -3.41 -7.89
C ALA A 168 13.71 -3.46 -6.93
N LEU A 169 13.92 -3.27 -5.63
CA LEU A 169 12.85 -3.18 -4.64
C LEU A 169 11.96 -1.95 -4.87
N ALA A 170 12.58 -0.80 -5.14
CA ALA A 170 11.88 0.46 -5.36
C ALA A 170 11.03 0.48 -6.63
N TYR A 171 11.40 -0.31 -7.65
CA TYR A 171 10.67 -0.40 -8.92
C TYR A 171 9.89 -1.71 -9.10
N GLY A 172 9.85 -2.57 -8.06
CA GLY A 172 9.02 -3.77 -8.05
C GLY A 172 9.53 -4.89 -8.95
N GLN A 173 10.84 -5.11 -9.00
CA GLN A 173 11.54 -6.05 -9.88
C GLN A 173 12.24 -7.17 -9.07
N PRO A 174 11.50 -8.01 -8.32
CA PRO A 174 12.10 -9.02 -7.44
C PRO A 174 12.97 -10.05 -8.16
N GLU A 175 12.75 -10.27 -9.46
CA GLU A 175 13.56 -11.14 -10.32
C GLU A 175 15.01 -10.66 -10.48
N LEU A 176 15.32 -9.39 -10.19
CA LEU A 176 16.66 -8.83 -10.29
C LEU A 176 17.45 -8.94 -8.99
N TYR A 177 16.86 -9.48 -7.92
CA TYR A 177 17.54 -9.60 -6.63
C TYR A 177 18.74 -10.54 -6.71
N LYS A 178 19.85 -10.07 -6.14
CA LYS A 178 21.12 -10.80 -6.06
C LYS A 178 21.47 -11.05 -4.60
N PRO A 179 21.79 -12.29 -4.21
CA PRO A 179 22.22 -12.58 -2.85
C PRO A 179 23.56 -11.92 -2.57
N ILE A 180 23.70 -11.37 -1.37
CA ILE A 180 24.92 -10.78 -0.83
C ILE A 180 25.20 -11.36 0.55
N ARG A 181 26.43 -11.17 1.02
CA ARG A 181 26.87 -11.63 2.33
C ARG A 181 27.67 -10.53 3.00
N SER A 182 27.54 -10.43 4.32
CA SER A 182 28.40 -9.55 5.11
C SER A 182 29.79 -10.14 5.29
N LYS A 183 30.78 -9.28 5.57
CA LYS A 183 32.15 -9.70 5.84
C LYS A 183 32.21 -10.69 7.01
N GLU A 184 33.15 -11.63 6.95
CA GLU A 184 33.27 -12.68 7.96
C GLU A 184 33.76 -12.17 9.32
N ASP A 185 34.55 -11.09 9.33
CA ASP A 185 35.10 -10.46 10.53
C ASP A 185 34.09 -9.54 11.23
N ASN A 186 33.15 -8.96 10.49
CA ASN A 186 32.06 -8.13 11.01
C ASN A 186 30.69 -8.52 10.41
N PRO A 187 30.16 -9.72 10.75
CA PRO A 187 28.93 -10.20 10.15
C PRO A 187 27.71 -9.43 10.69
N ILE A 188 26.85 -8.97 9.78
CA ILE A 188 25.59 -8.32 10.15
C ILE A 188 24.63 -9.35 10.76
N LYS A 189 23.90 -8.94 11.79
CA LYS A 189 23.00 -9.83 12.55
C LYS A 189 21.55 -9.63 12.14
N SER A 190 20.74 -10.67 12.34
CA SER A 190 19.32 -10.68 11.96
C SER A 190 18.53 -9.44 12.47
N PRO A 191 18.67 -8.97 13.73
CA PRO A 191 17.99 -7.76 14.18
C PRO A 191 18.32 -6.51 13.34
N ALA A 192 19.59 -6.33 12.95
CA ALA A 192 20.01 -5.20 12.10
C ALA A 192 19.37 -5.26 10.72
N LEU A 193 19.35 -6.45 10.10
CA LEU A 193 18.70 -6.67 8.80
C LEU A 193 17.19 -6.43 8.85
N ARG A 194 16.52 -6.87 9.93
CA ARG A 194 15.08 -6.63 10.13
C ARG A 194 14.77 -5.14 10.22
N HIS A 195 15.53 -4.41 11.03
CA HIS A 195 15.36 -2.96 11.19
C HIS A 195 15.67 -2.20 9.90
N PHE A 196 16.71 -2.61 9.18
CA PHE A 196 17.03 -2.04 7.88
C PHE A 196 15.88 -2.21 6.89
N ALA A 197 15.38 -3.43 6.72
CA ALA A 197 14.25 -3.72 5.85
C ALA A 197 12.99 -2.93 6.23
N TRP A 198 12.76 -2.73 7.53
CA TRP A 198 11.68 -1.86 8.00
C TRP A 198 11.88 -0.40 7.58
N ASN A 199 13.05 0.17 7.88
CA ASN A 199 13.36 1.58 7.65
C ASN A 199 13.24 1.98 6.17
N ILE A 200 13.79 1.16 5.25
CA ILE A 200 13.71 1.43 3.80
C ILE A 200 12.32 1.16 3.25
N GLY A 201 11.67 0.09 3.72
CA GLY A 201 10.35 -0.29 3.24
C GLY A 201 9.27 0.68 3.67
N GLU A 202 9.45 1.36 4.81
CA GLU A 202 8.52 2.39 5.30
C GLU A 202 8.49 3.60 4.36
N ARG A 203 9.68 4.03 3.92
CA ARG A 203 9.83 5.17 3.00
C ARG A 203 9.32 4.86 1.60
N LEU A 204 9.45 3.60 1.18
CA LEU A 204 8.98 3.13 -0.12
C LEU A 204 7.50 2.71 -0.11
N ASP A 205 6.81 2.78 1.03
CA ASP A 205 5.44 2.30 1.22
C ASP A 205 5.24 0.83 0.79
N ILE A 206 6.20 -0.02 1.18
CA ILE A 206 6.21 -1.45 0.81
C ILE A 206 5.49 -2.25 1.89
N PRO A 207 4.63 -3.23 1.55
CA PRO A 207 3.99 -4.10 2.54
C PRO A 207 5.02 -4.90 3.36
N LEU A 208 4.74 -5.12 4.66
CA LEU A 208 5.65 -5.85 5.57
C LEU A 208 6.06 -7.23 5.05
N ILE A 209 5.15 -7.92 4.36
CA ILE A 209 5.42 -9.24 3.78
C ILE A 209 6.46 -9.16 2.66
N ASP A 210 6.44 -8.12 1.84
CA ASP A 210 7.37 -7.96 0.72
C ASP A 210 8.72 -7.42 1.18
N ARG A 211 8.74 -6.59 2.24
CA ARG A 211 9.97 -6.23 2.97
C ARG A 211 10.68 -7.49 3.51
N ALA A 212 9.91 -8.44 4.07
CA ALA A 212 10.44 -9.69 4.61
C ALA A 212 10.96 -10.64 3.51
N LYS A 213 10.25 -10.75 2.38
CA LYS A 213 10.74 -11.51 1.21
C LYS A 213 12.04 -10.92 0.68
N PHE A 214 12.07 -9.60 0.46
CA PHE A 214 13.24 -8.88 -0.02
C PHE A 214 14.47 -9.20 0.82
N ILE A 215 14.42 -8.92 2.12
CA ILE A 215 15.60 -9.07 2.98
C ILE A 215 16.05 -10.54 3.10
N LYS A 216 15.11 -11.49 3.07
CA LYS A 216 15.44 -12.92 3.10
C LYS A 216 16.11 -13.38 1.80
N GLU A 217 15.65 -12.88 0.66
CA GLU A 217 16.21 -13.21 -0.66
C GLU A 217 17.65 -12.70 -0.80
N ILE A 218 17.90 -11.46 -0.38
CA ILE A 218 19.23 -10.85 -0.54
C ILE A 218 20.22 -11.24 0.56
N PHE A 219 19.76 -11.73 1.72
CA PHE A 219 20.61 -12.24 2.82
C PHE A 219 20.29 -13.70 3.20
N PRO A 220 20.45 -14.66 2.28
CA PRO A 220 20.08 -16.06 2.54
C PRO A 220 20.96 -16.71 3.60
N HIS A 221 22.21 -16.25 3.75
CA HIS A 221 23.15 -16.79 4.74
C HIS A 221 22.82 -16.32 6.16
N GLU A 222 22.61 -15.01 6.35
CA GLU A 222 22.31 -14.41 7.66
C GLU A 222 20.88 -14.71 8.15
N LEU A 223 19.95 -14.96 7.23
CA LEU A 223 18.53 -15.20 7.52
C LEU A 223 18.03 -16.60 7.12
N GLY A 224 18.94 -17.56 6.90
CA GLY A 224 18.61 -18.91 6.44
C GLY A 224 17.52 -19.59 7.29
N ASN A 225 17.65 -19.49 8.62
CA ASN A 225 16.73 -20.12 9.57
C ASN A 225 15.44 -19.32 9.84
N ALA A 226 15.35 -18.08 9.36
CA ALA A 226 14.20 -17.21 9.63
C ALA A 226 13.07 -17.45 8.61
N THR A 227 11.84 -17.69 9.06
CA THR A 227 10.70 -17.77 8.14
C THR A 227 10.26 -16.38 7.69
N ILE A 228 9.63 -16.28 6.52
CA ILE A 228 9.07 -15.01 6.01
C ILE A 228 8.02 -14.46 7.00
N GLU A 229 7.20 -15.33 7.60
CA GLU A 229 6.21 -14.95 8.61
C GLU A 229 6.86 -14.39 9.89
N TYR A 230 7.93 -15.03 10.36
CA TYR A 230 8.68 -14.52 11.50
C TYR A 230 9.27 -13.14 11.18
N LEU A 231 9.90 -12.99 10.03
CA LEU A 231 10.51 -11.72 9.62
C LEU A 231 9.46 -10.62 9.55
N SER A 232 8.35 -10.82 8.85
CA SER A 232 7.31 -9.80 8.64
C SER A 232 6.69 -9.29 9.94
N LYS A 233 6.58 -10.14 10.97
CA LYS A 233 6.08 -9.77 12.31
C LYS A 233 7.13 -9.05 13.16
N ASN A 234 8.42 -9.24 12.89
CA ASN A 234 9.52 -8.75 13.74
C ASN A 234 10.42 -7.71 13.04
N LEU A 235 9.99 -7.15 11.90
CA LEU A 235 10.75 -6.10 11.20
C LEU A 235 11.01 -4.86 12.07
N ARG A 236 10.06 -4.54 12.96
CA ARG A 236 10.09 -3.37 13.87
C ARG A 236 10.15 -3.77 15.34
N ASP A 237 10.82 -4.86 15.65
CA ASP A 237 10.97 -5.28 17.05
C ASP A 237 11.87 -4.30 17.84
N SER A 238 11.90 -4.48 19.16
CA SER A 238 12.68 -3.63 20.07
C SER A 238 14.04 -4.25 20.45
N VAL A 239 14.52 -5.24 19.71
CA VAL A 239 15.80 -5.90 20.00
C VAL A 239 16.94 -4.94 19.73
N THR A 240 17.84 -4.76 20.70
CA THR A 240 19.02 -3.91 20.52
C THR A 240 19.85 -4.36 19.32
N SER A 241 20.17 -3.41 18.46
CA SER A 241 20.84 -3.65 17.19
C SER A 241 21.72 -2.46 16.80
N LYS A 242 22.75 -2.72 15.98
CA LYS A 242 23.60 -1.65 15.39
C LYS A 242 22.77 -0.69 14.52
N ILE A 243 21.75 -1.20 13.85
CA ILE A 243 20.80 -0.39 13.07
C ILE A 243 19.57 -0.14 13.94
N LYS A 244 19.28 1.14 14.21
CA LYS A 244 18.11 1.56 14.98
C LYS A 244 16.89 1.70 14.05
N ILE A 245 15.70 1.43 14.59
CA ILE A 245 14.43 1.76 13.94
C ILE A 245 14.33 3.29 13.80
N ASP A 246 14.07 3.75 12.58
CA ASP A 246 13.99 5.16 12.21
C ASP A 246 12.62 5.45 11.57
N VAL A 247 11.74 6.03 12.38
CA VAL A 247 10.34 6.30 12.03
C VAL A 247 10.26 7.71 11.43
N PRO A 248 9.93 7.86 10.13
CA PRO A 248 9.83 9.18 9.53
C PRO A 248 8.65 9.97 10.10
N GLU A 249 8.81 11.28 10.18
CA GLU A 249 7.68 12.19 10.39
C GLU A 249 6.74 12.17 9.18
N ASN A 250 5.47 12.57 9.36
CA ASN A 250 4.47 12.51 8.30
C ASN A 250 4.93 13.23 7.03
N GLY A 251 5.13 12.45 5.95
CA GLY A 251 5.55 12.97 4.65
C GLY A 251 7.06 13.20 4.49
N ASP A 252 7.85 13.11 5.57
CA ASP A 252 9.31 13.09 5.51
C ASP A 252 9.81 11.72 5.06
N TYR A 253 10.91 11.71 4.32
CA TYR A 253 11.60 10.49 3.88
C TYR A 253 13.08 10.51 4.27
N ARG A 254 13.56 11.60 4.85
CA ARG A 254 14.94 11.73 5.34
C ARG A 254 15.15 10.87 6.56
N PHE A 255 16.38 10.43 6.77
CA PHE A 255 16.78 9.63 7.93
C PHE A 255 17.38 10.53 8.99
N ASP A 256 17.06 10.30 10.27
CA ASP A 256 17.51 11.19 11.35
C ASP A 256 19.02 11.12 11.56
N CYS A 257 19.62 9.95 11.30
CA CYS A 257 21.07 9.80 11.31
C CYS A 257 21.77 10.64 10.24
N MET A 258 21.07 10.99 9.15
CA MET A 258 21.62 11.78 8.04
C MET A 258 21.45 13.29 8.25
N LYS A 259 20.41 13.73 8.97
CA LYS A 259 20.20 15.15 9.33
C LYS A 259 21.42 15.72 10.08
N ASN A 260 21.87 15.00 11.10
CA ASN A 260 23.04 15.37 11.91
C ASN A 260 24.38 15.41 11.12
N PHE A 261 24.45 14.68 10.01
CA PHE A 261 25.65 14.63 9.17
C PHE A 261 25.76 15.85 8.26
N ALA A 262 24.62 16.34 7.74
CA ALA A 262 24.55 17.56 6.96
C ALA A 262 24.92 18.79 7.79
N ASP A 263 24.43 18.89 9.03
CA ASP A 263 24.70 20.01 9.93
C ASP A 263 26.18 20.08 10.33
N LYS A 264 26.84 18.92 10.54
CA LYS A 264 28.30 18.87 10.78
C LYS A 264 29.11 19.29 9.56
N LYS A 265 28.62 19.03 8.35
CA LYS A 265 29.27 19.47 7.11
C LYS A 265 29.15 20.98 6.90
N ILE A 266 28.03 21.58 7.31
CA ILE A 266 27.81 23.04 7.27
C ILE A 266 28.65 23.76 8.33
N SER A 267 28.81 23.17 9.53
CA SER A 267 29.63 23.74 10.60
C SER A 267 31.15 23.61 10.37
N SER A 268 31.60 22.85 9.37
CA SER A 268 33.02 22.63 9.07
C SER A 268 33.48 23.31 7.77
N CYS A 269 32.66 24.19 7.20
CA CYS A 269 33.04 25.12 6.13
C CYS A 269 33.29 26.51 6.69
#